data_AF-A0A4R6KM74-F1
#
_entry.id   AF-A0A4R6KM74-F1
#
_cell.length_a   1.000
_cell.length_b   1.000
_cell.length_c   1.000
_cell.angle_alpha   90.00
_cell.angle_beta   90.00
_cell.angle_gamma   90.00
#
_symmetry.space_group_name_H-M   'P 1'
#
loop_
_entity.id
_entity.type
_entity.pdbx_description
1 polymer ?
#
loop_
_entity_poly.entity_id
_entity_poly.type
_entity_poly.pdbx_seq_one_letter_code
_entity_poly.pdbx_strand_id
1 'polypeptide(L)'
;MRELREAAGVPLSRAAALSGWDKGHLSRVERGHTKPSRELIEWYDVSFGAGDALVNQLVELDAAVRAGKDVSQRDLRRHVVPMLLGGSVPADHHPDDRAELVGETVPDGTRVARDQEFEKTWEIRNSGDRPWCDRWLTRQGAAATPGWLRSPHRARLPDAVPGEVVTVRMTLQAPSQVGASTAYFKVTDEAGRLYYPGLESAPVCCTIFTVYEL
;
A
#
# COMPACT_ATOMS: atom_id res chain seq x y z
N MET A 1 16.72 -11.80 21.42
CA MET A 1 18.15 -11.43 21.57
C MET A 1 18.45 -10.78 22.91
N ARG A 2 17.89 -9.60 23.22
CA ARG A 2 18.13 -8.89 24.50
C ARG A 2 17.88 -9.76 25.73
N GLU A 3 16.74 -10.41 25.78
CA GLU A 3 16.30 -11.24 26.92
C GLU A 3 17.23 -12.43 27.15
N LEU A 4 17.71 -13.09 26.09
CA LEU A 4 18.66 -14.21 26.18
C LEU A 4 20.01 -13.78 26.74
N ARG A 5 20.53 -12.64 26.27
CA ARG A 5 21.77 -12.08 26.79
C ARG A 5 21.65 -11.66 28.26
N GLU A 6 20.53 -11.02 28.62
CA GLU A 6 20.25 -10.61 30.00
C GLU A 6 20.07 -11.82 30.93
N ALA A 7 19.38 -12.87 30.49
CA ALA A 7 19.23 -14.13 31.23
C ALA A 7 20.56 -14.86 31.46
N ALA A 8 21.50 -14.76 30.52
CA ALA A 8 22.87 -15.26 30.68
C ALA A 8 23.77 -14.36 31.56
N GLY A 9 23.24 -13.24 32.08
CA GLY A 9 23.97 -12.30 32.93
C GLY A 9 25.06 -11.51 32.21
N VAL A 10 25.05 -11.46 30.88
CA VAL A 10 26.11 -10.82 30.09
C VAL A 10 25.74 -9.37 29.74
N PRO A 11 26.52 -8.36 30.12
CA PRO A 11 26.22 -6.98 29.74
C PRO A 11 26.48 -6.75 28.24
N LEU A 12 25.72 -5.84 27.63
CA LEU A 12 25.80 -5.52 26.20
C LEU A 12 27.22 -5.11 25.74
N SER A 13 28.00 -4.45 26.61
CA SER A 13 29.40 -4.11 26.36
C SER A 13 30.30 -5.33 26.24
N ARG A 14 30.07 -6.37 27.06
CA ARG A 14 30.80 -7.62 27.00
C ARG A 14 30.41 -8.43 25.77
N ALA A 15 29.14 -8.43 25.40
CA ALA A 15 28.68 -9.04 24.14
C ALA A 15 29.31 -8.35 22.91
N ALA A 16 29.42 -7.01 22.90
CA ALA A 16 30.11 -6.28 21.84
C ALA A 16 31.59 -6.68 21.73
N ALA A 17 32.29 -6.77 22.86
CA ALA A 17 33.71 -7.16 22.89
C ALA A 17 33.95 -8.61 22.42
N LEU A 18 33.06 -9.54 22.76
CA LEU A 18 33.18 -10.96 22.39
C LEU A 18 32.78 -11.23 20.93
N SER A 19 31.87 -10.44 20.39
CA SER A 19 31.31 -10.63 19.06
C SER A 19 32.06 -9.84 17.99
N GLY A 20 32.70 -8.72 18.35
CA GLY A 20 33.36 -7.81 17.41
C GLY A 20 32.41 -6.81 16.73
N TRP A 21 31.10 -6.88 16.98
CA TRP A 21 30.14 -5.88 16.51
C TRP A 21 30.09 -4.66 17.41
N ASP A 22 29.84 -3.50 16.81
CA ASP A 22 29.65 -2.24 17.53
C ASP A 22 28.52 -2.35 18.58
N LYS A 23 28.77 -1.84 19.78
CA LYS A 23 27.80 -1.84 20.88
C LYS A 23 26.51 -1.10 20.50
N GLY A 24 26.62 0.00 19.73
CA GLY A 24 25.48 0.74 19.22
C GLY A 24 24.65 -0.06 18.22
N HIS A 25 25.32 -0.78 17.31
CA HIS A 25 24.67 -1.73 16.39
C HIS A 25 23.89 -2.81 17.13
N LEU A 26 24.52 -3.49 18.10
CA LEU A 26 23.84 -4.49 18.94
C LEU A 26 22.64 -3.90 19.68
N SER A 27 22.76 -2.67 20.16
CA SER A 27 21.69 -1.97 20.87
C SER A 27 20.48 -1.65 19.98
N ARG A 28 20.68 -1.33 18.70
CA ARG A 28 19.57 -1.11 17.75
C ARG A 28 18.88 -2.41 17.37
N VAL A 29 19.67 -3.47 17.17
CA VAL A 29 19.19 -4.82 16.89
C VAL A 29 18.33 -5.34 18.05
N GLU A 30 18.82 -5.23 19.28
CA GLU A 30 18.10 -5.69 20.47
C GLU A 30 16.79 -4.95 20.76
N ARG A 31 16.65 -3.70 20.26
CA ARG A 31 15.42 -2.90 20.33
C ARG A 31 14.52 -3.05 19.11
N GLY A 32 14.90 -3.87 18.13
CA GLY A 32 14.11 -4.09 16.91
C GLY A 32 14.15 -2.95 15.89
N HIS A 33 15.06 -1.97 16.05
CA HIS A 33 15.22 -0.87 15.10
C HIS A 33 16.07 -1.24 13.88
N THR A 34 16.71 -2.41 13.89
CA THR A 34 17.56 -2.89 12.79
C THR A 34 17.45 -4.41 12.72
N LYS A 35 17.22 -4.96 11.51
CA LYS A 35 17.16 -6.40 11.31
C LYS A 35 18.56 -7.00 11.57
N PRO A 36 18.71 -7.99 12.46
CA PRO A 36 19.98 -8.68 12.66
C PRO A 36 20.41 -9.48 11.42
N SER A 37 21.73 -9.57 11.21
CA SER A 37 22.29 -10.53 10.24
C SER A 37 22.21 -11.96 10.77
N ARG A 38 22.23 -12.93 9.86
CA ARG A 38 22.23 -14.36 10.21
C ARG A 38 23.43 -14.74 11.08
N GLU A 39 24.62 -14.25 10.73
CA GLU A 39 25.85 -14.46 11.51
C GLU A 39 25.71 -13.96 12.96
N LEU A 40 25.04 -12.82 13.15
CA LEU A 40 24.79 -12.27 14.48
C LEU A 40 23.79 -13.13 15.28
N ILE A 41 22.81 -13.73 14.60
CA ILE A 41 21.82 -14.62 15.23
C ILE A 41 22.45 -15.93 15.67
N GLU A 42 23.22 -16.56 14.79
CA GLU A 42 23.96 -17.80 15.09
C GLU A 42 24.93 -17.57 16.25
N TRP A 43 25.61 -16.42 16.27
CA TRP A 43 26.48 -16.06 17.38
C TRP A 43 25.72 -15.89 18.72
N TYR A 44 24.53 -15.28 18.71
CA TYR A 44 23.70 -15.13 19.91
C TYR A 44 23.19 -16.47 20.44
N ASP A 45 22.78 -17.39 19.56
CA ASP A 45 22.30 -18.72 19.95
C ASP A 45 23.39 -19.57 20.59
N VAL A 46 24.59 -19.57 20.00
CA VAL A 46 25.76 -20.27 20.54
C VAL A 46 26.23 -19.65 21.85
N SER A 47 26.25 -18.31 21.94
CA SER A 47 26.82 -17.60 23.09
C SER A 47 25.90 -17.54 24.31
N PHE A 48 24.57 -17.56 24.10
CA PHE A 48 23.59 -17.40 25.17
C PHE A 48 22.62 -18.57 25.30
N GLY A 49 22.89 -19.68 24.62
CA GLY A 49 22.28 -20.98 24.90
C GLY A 49 20.82 -21.11 24.48
N ALA A 50 20.41 -20.47 23.38
CA ALA A 50 19.02 -20.58 22.92
C ALA A 50 18.71 -21.90 22.20
N GLY A 51 19.66 -22.82 22.02
CA GLY A 51 19.41 -24.14 21.44
C GLY A 51 18.79 -24.08 20.04
N ASP A 52 19.37 -23.26 19.17
CA ASP A 52 18.85 -22.91 17.85
C ASP A 52 17.49 -22.20 17.85
N ALA A 53 16.98 -21.71 18.99
CA ALA A 53 15.67 -21.05 19.01
C ALA A 53 15.62 -19.73 18.24
N LEU A 54 16.68 -18.91 18.21
CA LEU A 54 16.67 -17.68 17.39
C LEU A 54 16.93 -17.99 15.92
N VAL A 55 17.74 -19.00 15.62
CA VAL A 55 17.93 -19.51 14.26
C VAL A 55 16.62 -20.12 13.76
N ASN A 56 15.90 -20.88 14.58
CA ASN A 56 14.59 -21.43 14.27
C ASN A 56 13.55 -20.32 14.15
N GLN A 57 13.54 -19.29 15.01
CA GLN A 57 12.67 -18.12 14.81
C GLN A 57 13.02 -17.32 13.56
N LEU A 58 14.29 -17.21 13.19
CA LEU A 58 14.71 -16.59 11.93
C LEU A 58 14.29 -17.45 10.75
N VAL A 59 14.44 -18.77 10.85
CA VAL A 59 14.07 -19.73 9.82
C VAL A 59 12.56 -19.81 9.69
N GLU A 60 11.80 -19.73 10.79
CA GLU A 60 10.33 -19.64 10.84
C GLU A 60 9.85 -18.29 10.35
N LEU A 61 10.53 -17.18 10.67
CA LEU A 61 10.22 -15.87 10.12
C LEU A 61 10.57 -15.82 8.63
N ASP A 62 11.69 -16.38 8.21
CA ASP A 62 12.08 -16.51 6.81
C ASP A 62 11.22 -17.58 6.11
N ALA A 63 10.68 -18.57 6.82
CA ALA A 63 9.74 -19.57 6.31
C ALA A 63 8.31 -19.05 6.31
N ALA A 64 7.94 -18.09 7.15
CA ALA A 64 6.68 -17.35 7.13
C ALA A 64 6.75 -16.20 6.13
N VAL A 65 7.93 -15.63 5.90
CA VAL A 65 8.22 -14.71 4.79
C VAL A 65 8.34 -15.50 3.49
N ARG A 66 8.89 -16.73 3.49
CA ARG A 66 8.90 -17.62 2.32
C ARG A 66 7.53 -18.24 2.07
N ALA A 67 6.78 -18.64 3.09
CA ALA A 67 5.40 -19.10 2.98
C ALA A 67 4.48 -17.93 2.64
N GLY A 68 4.72 -16.73 3.17
CA GLY A 68 4.10 -15.49 2.72
C GLY A 68 4.47 -15.18 1.27
N LYS A 69 5.72 -15.43 0.87
CA LYS A 69 6.21 -15.35 -0.53
C LYS A 69 5.75 -16.52 -1.41
N ASP A 70 5.37 -17.68 -0.87
CA ASP A 70 4.95 -18.90 -1.58
C ASP A 70 3.43 -18.97 -1.69
N VAL A 71 2.71 -18.48 -0.68
CA VAL A 71 1.31 -18.07 -0.78
C VAL A 71 1.25 -16.90 -1.76
N SER A 72 2.10 -15.88 -1.63
CA SER A 72 2.25 -14.83 -2.65
C SER A 72 2.74 -15.38 -3.99
N GLN A 73 3.57 -16.44 -4.08
CA GLN A 73 4.02 -17.01 -5.37
C GLN A 73 2.99 -17.92 -6.01
N ARG A 74 2.20 -18.66 -5.24
CA ARG A 74 1.05 -19.43 -5.72
C ARG A 74 -0.08 -18.50 -6.11
N ASP A 75 -0.25 -17.39 -5.40
CA ASP A 75 -1.10 -16.27 -5.77
C ASP A 75 -0.53 -15.51 -6.98
N LEU A 76 0.80 -15.34 -7.14
CA LEU A 76 1.47 -14.74 -8.31
C LEU A 76 1.36 -15.62 -9.56
N ARG A 77 1.48 -16.95 -9.39
CA ARG A 77 1.27 -17.92 -10.48
C ARG A 77 -0.20 -18.00 -10.88
N ARG A 78 -1.11 -17.62 -9.99
CA ARG A 78 -2.51 -17.43 -10.34
C ARG A 78 -2.80 -16.02 -10.86
N HIS A 79 -2.13 -14.97 -10.39
CA HIS A 79 -2.35 -13.56 -10.77
C HIS A 79 -1.09 -12.66 -10.55
N VAL A 80 -0.49 -12.20 -11.66
CA VAL A 80 0.07 -10.84 -11.94
C VAL A 80 1.39 -10.48 -11.20
N VAL A 81 2.55 -10.27 -11.88
CA VAL A 81 3.08 -8.98 -12.41
C VAL A 81 3.16 -7.91 -11.28
N PRO A 82 4.16 -6.98 -11.21
CA PRO A 82 4.45 -6.21 -9.99
C PRO A 82 3.19 -5.56 -9.41
N MET A 83 3.13 -5.25 -8.10
CA MET A 83 2.13 -4.30 -7.58
C MET A 83 2.36 -2.94 -8.27
N LEU A 84 1.82 -2.82 -9.47
CA LEU A 84 1.66 -1.61 -10.21
C LEU A 84 0.35 -1.02 -9.71
N LEU A 85 0.44 0.14 -9.07
CA LEU A 85 -0.67 1.08 -9.00
C LEU A 85 -1.01 1.51 -10.44
N GLY A 86 -1.75 0.65 -11.14
CA GLY A 86 -2.37 0.86 -12.44
C GLY A 86 -1.60 0.32 -13.63
N GLY A 87 -2.33 0.16 -14.74
CA GLY A 87 -1.87 -0.46 -15.98
C GLY A 87 -0.60 0.17 -16.59
N SER A 88 -0.16 -0.42 -17.70
CA SER A 88 0.97 0.12 -18.46
C SER A 88 0.71 1.57 -18.87
N VAL A 89 1.72 2.42 -18.71
CA VAL A 89 1.74 3.75 -19.33
C VAL A 89 1.88 3.54 -20.86
N PRO A 90 1.07 4.18 -21.72
CA PRO A 90 1.20 4.05 -23.16
C PRO A 90 2.61 4.42 -23.64
N ALA A 91 3.16 3.74 -24.65
CA ALA A 91 4.47 4.11 -25.22
C ALA A 91 4.44 5.52 -25.83
N ASP A 92 3.27 5.97 -26.27
CA ASP A 92 2.92 7.29 -26.79
C ASP A 92 2.44 8.29 -25.71
N HIS A 93 2.68 7.98 -24.43
CA HIS A 93 2.41 8.91 -23.32
C HIS A 93 3.01 10.29 -23.59
N HIS A 94 2.18 11.32 -23.44
CA HIS A 94 2.62 12.71 -23.58
C HIS A 94 2.74 13.36 -22.20
N PRO A 95 3.86 14.03 -21.88
CA PRO A 95 4.03 14.76 -20.61
C PRO A 95 3.03 15.91 -20.39
N ASP A 96 2.25 16.24 -21.44
CA ASP A 96 1.26 17.32 -21.43
C ASP A 96 -0.18 16.81 -21.30
N ASP A 97 -0.40 15.55 -20.90
CA ASP A 97 -1.74 15.00 -20.67
C ASP A 97 -2.03 14.84 -19.18
N ARG A 98 -2.27 15.96 -18.48
CA ARG A 98 -2.25 16.07 -17.01
C ARG A 98 -3.64 16.24 -16.41
N ALA A 99 -3.89 15.59 -15.28
CA ALA A 99 -5.09 15.75 -14.47
C ALA A 99 -4.80 16.39 -13.10
N GLU A 100 -5.63 17.32 -12.67
CA GLU A 100 -5.60 17.96 -11.35
C GLU A 100 -6.95 17.80 -10.65
N LEU A 101 -6.97 17.32 -9.40
CA LEU A 101 -8.19 17.32 -8.59
C LEU A 101 -8.45 18.73 -8.06
N VAL A 102 -9.61 19.30 -8.38
CA VAL A 102 -10.00 20.65 -7.95
C VAL A 102 -11.09 20.65 -6.88
N GLY A 103 -11.89 19.59 -6.78
CA GLY A 103 -12.97 19.49 -5.81
C GLY A 103 -13.50 18.08 -5.65
N GLU A 104 -14.20 17.84 -4.54
CA GLU A 104 -14.88 16.58 -4.28
C GLU A 104 -16.07 16.76 -3.33
N THR A 105 -17.07 15.88 -3.46
CA THR A 105 -18.07 15.67 -2.40
C THR A 105 -17.59 14.59 -1.44
N VAL A 106 -18.26 14.44 -0.28
CA VAL A 106 -17.89 13.45 0.75
C VAL A 106 -16.39 13.54 1.09
N PRO A 107 -15.97 14.61 1.79
CA PRO A 107 -14.55 14.84 2.09
C PRO A 107 -13.90 13.63 2.75
N ASP A 108 -12.61 13.44 2.51
CA ASP A 108 -11.85 12.39 3.18
C ASP A 108 -12.01 12.43 4.71
N GLY A 109 -12.28 11.28 5.29
CA GLY A 109 -12.59 11.11 6.71
C GLY A 109 -14.08 11.21 7.07
N THR A 110 -14.98 11.32 6.08
CA THR A 110 -16.43 11.31 6.34
C THR A 110 -16.86 10.03 7.05
N ARG A 111 -17.69 10.17 8.08
CA ARG A 111 -18.30 9.03 8.79
C ARG A 111 -19.49 8.52 7.99
N VAL A 112 -19.56 7.21 7.79
CA VAL A 112 -20.61 6.54 7.01
C VAL A 112 -21.04 5.28 7.75
N ALA A 113 -22.34 4.98 7.80
CA ALA A 113 -22.81 3.75 8.44
C ALA A 113 -22.37 2.51 7.64
N ARG A 114 -22.16 1.39 8.31
CA ARG A 114 -21.85 0.11 7.66
C ARG A 114 -22.85 -0.23 6.55
N ASP A 115 -22.33 -0.74 5.43
CA ASP A 115 -23.11 -1.09 4.24
C ASP A 115 -23.93 0.05 3.61
N GLN A 116 -23.80 1.29 4.09
CA GLN A 116 -24.48 2.45 3.51
C GLN A 116 -23.88 2.77 2.13
N GLU A 117 -24.76 2.96 1.16
CA GLU A 117 -24.42 3.51 -0.14
C GLU A 117 -24.40 5.04 -0.07
N PHE A 118 -23.43 5.62 -0.75
CA PHE A 118 -23.30 7.06 -0.88
C PHE A 118 -22.73 7.42 -2.24
N GLU A 119 -22.90 8.68 -2.60
CA GLU A 119 -22.38 9.20 -3.84
C GLU A 119 -21.11 9.98 -3.60
N LYS A 120 -20.08 9.66 -4.37
CA LYS A 120 -18.83 10.40 -4.42
C LYS A 120 -18.71 11.06 -5.79
N THR A 121 -18.43 12.35 -5.78
CA THR A 121 -18.08 13.11 -6.97
C THR A 121 -16.69 13.69 -6.82
N TRP A 122 -15.98 13.75 -7.94
CA TRP A 122 -14.70 14.43 -8.07
C TRP A 122 -14.78 15.40 -9.24
N GLU A 123 -14.32 16.62 -9.02
CA GLU A 123 -14.10 17.63 -10.05
C GLU A 123 -12.63 17.58 -10.44
N ILE A 124 -12.37 17.28 -11.71
CA ILE A 124 -11.03 17.03 -12.24
C ILE A 124 -10.80 18.01 -13.38
N ARG A 125 -9.72 18.79 -13.30
CA ARG A 125 -9.27 19.69 -14.35
C ARG A 125 -8.32 18.98 -15.30
N ASN A 126 -8.51 19.18 -16.60
CA ASN A 126 -7.47 18.94 -17.60
C ASN A 126 -6.41 20.03 -17.47
N SER A 127 -5.33 19.76 -16.73
CA SER A 127 -4.21 20.68 -16.52
C SER A 127 -3.07 20.48 -17.52
N GLY A 128 -3.32 19.67 -18.55
CA GLY A 128 -2.42 19.46 -19.67
C GLY A 128 -2.68 20.41 -20.85
N ASP A 129 -1.95 20.20 -21.94
CA ASP A 129 -2.07 20.97 -23.19
C ASP A 129 -2.82 20.22 -24.29
N ARG A 130 -3.33 19.01 -23.99
CA ARG A 130 -4.08 18.17 -24.94
C ARG A 130 -5.53 17.97 -24.51
N PRO A 131 -6.49 17.92 -25.44
CA PRO A 131 -7.87 17.57 -25.10
C PRO A 131 -7.97 16.11 -24.64
N TRP A 132 -8.85 15.88 -23.67
CA TRP A 132 -9.28 14.57 -23.21
C TRP A 132 -10.44 14.10 -24.07
N CYS A 133 -10.24 12.95 -24.71
CA CYS A 133 -11.29 12.17 -25.34
C CYS A 133 -11.22 10.75 -24.79
N ASP A 134 -12.38 10.14 -24.57
CA ASP A 134 -12.52 8.74 -24.14
C ASP A 134 -11.64 8.42 -22.93
N ARG A 135 -11.97 9.04 -21.80
CA ARG A 135 -11.28 8.86 -20.53
C ARG A 135 -12.17 8.24 -19.47
N TRP A 136 -11.54 7.58 -18.52
CA TRP A 136 -12.19 6.92 -17.39
C TRP A 136 -11.44 7.18 -16.09
N LEU A 137 -12.18 7.30 -14.99
CA LEU A 137 -11.64 7.20 -13.65
C LEU A 137 -11.72 5.73 -13.22
N THR A 138 -10.57 5.08 -13.07
CA THR A 138 -10.47 3.63 -12.85
C THR A 138 -9.95 3.32 -11.45
N ARG A 139 -10.63 2.42 -10.75
CA ARG A 139 -10.26 1.91 -9.42
C ARG A 139 -8.91 1.20 -9.49
N GLN A 140 -8.03 1.53 -8.56
CA GLN A 140 -6.73 0.90 -8.38
C GLN A 140 -6.81 -0.19 -7.31
N GLY A 141 -6.17 -1.33 -7.56
CA GLY A 141 -6.26 -2.50 -6.69
C GLY A 141 -7.61 -3.22 -6.76
N ALA A 142 -7.85 -4.15 -5.83
CA ALA A 142 -9.07 -4.95 -5.82
C ALA A 142 -10.30 -4.08 -5.48
N ALA A 143 -11.28 -4.04 -6.38
CA ALA A 143 -12.50 -3.23 -6.23
C ALA A 143 -13.50 -3.79 -5.21
N ALA A 144 -13.39 -5.06 -4.83
CA ALA A 144 -14.44 -5.79 -4.10
C ALA A 144 -13.90 -6.85 -3.12
N THR A 145 -12.81 -6.56 -2.41
CA THR A 145 -12.37 -7.44 -1.31
C THR A 145 -13.33 -7.29 -0.12
N PRO A 146 -13.82 -8.39 0.49
CA PRO A 146 -14.63 -8.32 1.70
C PRO A 146 -13.94 -7.49 2.79
N GLY A 147 -14.67 -6.55 3.40
CA GLY A 147 -14.13 -5.61 4.39
C GLY A 147 -13.60 -4.29 3.82
N TRP A 148 -13.64 -4.09 2.49
CA TRP A 148 -13.16 -2.87 1.83
C TRP A 148 -14.31 -2.05 1.24
N LEU A 149 -14.08 -0.74 1.07
CA LEU A 149 -14.93 0.20 0.35
C LEU A 149 -15.20 -0.30 -1.08
N ARG A 150 -16.47 -0.56 -1.37
CA ARG A 150 -16.93 -1.06 -2.68
C ARG A 150 -17.17 0.12 -3.63
N SER A 151 -16.77 -0.04 -4.88
CA SER A 151 -17.01 0.93 -5.94
C SER A 151 -17.16 0.22 -7.29
N PRO A 152 -17.73 0.89 -8.31
CA PRO A 152 -17.56 0.48 -9.69
C PRO A 152 -16.06 0.40 -10.03
N HIS A 153 -15.71 -0.46 -10.99
CA HIS A 153 -14.33 -0.59 -11.46
C HIS A 153 -13.86 0.66 -12.20
N ARG A 154 -14.74 1.29 -12.98
CA ARG A 154 -14.46 2.54 -13.70
C ARG A 154 -15.71 3.38 -13.90
N ALA A 155 -15.53 4.69 -14.07
CA ALA A 155 -16.57 5.63 -14.50
C ALA A 155 -16.04 6.50 -15.65
N ARG A 156 -16.87 6.83 -16.64
CA ARG A 156 -16.46 7.65 -17.78
C ARG A 156 -16.23 9.09 -17.31
N LEU A 157 -15.12 9.69 -17.71
CA LEU A 157 -14.91 11.14 -17.66
C LEU A 157 -15.56 11.78 -18.89
N PRO A 158 -16.26 12.92 -18.74
CA PRO A 158 -16.59 13.76 -19.88
C PRO A 158 -15.33 14.17 -20.65
N ASP A 159 -15.48 14.38 -21.95
CA ASP A 159 -14.41 14.94 -22.79
C ASP A 159 -14.11 16.37 -22.30
N ALA A 160 -12.85 16.78 -22.35
CA ALA A 160 -12.41 18.05 -21.74
C ALA A 160 -11.27 18.70 -22.53
N VAL A 161 -11.39 19.99 -22.87
CA VAL A 161 -10.27 20.75 -23.45
C VAL A 161 -9.26 21.17 -22.37
N PRO A 162 -8.02 21.58 -22.72
CA PRO A 162 -7.07 22.15 -21.76
C PRO A 162 -7.69 23.26 -20.90
N GLY A 163 -7.51 23.15 -19.58
CA GLY A 163 -8.04 24.06 -18.57
C GLY A 163 -9.49 23.77 -18.11
N GLU A 164 -10.23 22.94 -18.83
CA GLU A 164 -11.63 22.61 -18.49
C GLU A 164 -11.72 21.70 -17.26
N VAL A 165 -12.76 21.92 -16.44
CA VAL A 165 -13.06 21.10 -15.26
C VAL A 165 -14.27 20.22 -15.58
N VAL A 166 -14.12 18.92 -15.35
CA VAL A 166 -15.19 17.94 -15.53
C VAL A 166 -15.51 17.23 -14.22
N THR A 167 -16.77 16.86 -14.03
CA THR A 167 -17.22 16.12 -12.85
C THR A 167 -17.42 14.65 -13.19
N VAL A 168 -16.85 13.77 -12.38
CA VAL A 168 -17.10 12.32 -12.43
C VAL A 168 -17.80 11.89 -11.15
N ARG A 169 -18.80 11.01 -11.30
CA ARG A 169 -19.69 10.53 -10.24
C ARG A 169 -19.59 9.01 -10.12
N MET A 170 -19.48 8.52 -8.89
CA MET A 170 -19.53 7.09 -8.58
C MET A 170 -20.39 6.84 -7.34
N THR A 171 -21.21 5.79 -7.39
CA THR A 171 -21.89 5.25 -6.22
C THR A 171 -20.94 4.31 -5.49
N LEU A 172 -20.59 4.62 -4.24
CA LEU A 172 -19.71 3.82 -3.39
C LEU A 172 -20.52 3.24 -2.23
N GLN A 173 -20.02 2.15 -1.65
CA GLN A 173 -20.66 1.52 -0.50
C GLN A 173 -19.65 1.21 0.60
N ALA A 174 -19.96 1.67 1.81
CA ALA A 174 -19.15 1.39 2.98
C ALA A 174 -19.03 -0.12 3.25
N PRO A 175 -17.89 -0.60 3.73
CA PRO A 175 -17.76 -1.99 4.15
C PRO A 175 -18.70 -2.32 5.31
N SER A 176 -18.90 -3.62 5.55
CA SER A 176 -19.62 -4.11 6.73
C SER A 176 -18.78 -4.05 8.00
N GLN A 177 -17.45 -3.99 7.85
CA GLN A 177 -16.47 -3.84 8.93
C GLN A 177 -16.26 -2.36 9.25
N VAL A 178 -16.34 -2.03 10.55
CA VAL A 178 -16.10 -0.67 11.04
C VAL A 178 -14.61 -0.30 10.99
N GLY A 179 -14.33 0.98 10.82
CA GLY A 179 -12.96 1.51 10.73
C GLY A 179 -12.70 2.32 9.45
N ALA A 180 -11.45 2.75 9.29
CA ALA A 180 -11.01 3.51 8.13
C ALA A 180 -10.97 2.62 6.88
N SER A 181 -11.51 3.11 5.77
CA SER A 181 -11.43 2.44 4.46
C SER A 181 -11.12 3.46 3.38
N THR A 182 -10.15 3.14 2.51
CA THR A 182 -9.70 4.02 1.42
C THR A 182 -9.78 3.30 0.08
N ALA A 183 -10.37 3.97 -0.91
CA ALA A 183 -10.32 3.57 -2.32
C ALA A 183 -9.45 4.56 -3.10
N TYR A 184 -8.67 4.06 -4.06
CA TYR A 184 -7.79 4.84 -4.91
C TYR A 184 -8.20 4.74 -6.38
N PHE A 185 -8.07 5.82 -7.13
CA PHE A 185 -8.48 5.91 -8.52
C PHE A 185 -7.44 6.67 -9.36
N LYS A 186 -7.31 6.30 -10.63
CA LYS A 186 -6.47 6.99 -11.61
C LYS A 186 -7.21 7.16 -12.93
N VAL A 187 -6.85 8.21 -13.67
CA VAL A 187 -7.37 8.43 -15.02
C VAL A 187 -6.73 7.45 -16.00
N THR A 188 -7.56 6.80 -16.81
CA THR A 188 -7.16 5.85 -17.85
C THR A 188 -7.87 6.11 -19.17
N ASP A 189 -7.34 5.56 -20.26
CA ASP A 189 -8.13 5.37 -21.49
C ASP A 189 -8.93 4.06 -21.46
N GLU A 190 -9.50 3.72 -22.62
CA GLU A 190 -10.36 2.56 -22.83
C GLU A 190 -9.60 1.25 -22.59
N ALA A 191 -8.33 1.23 -22.95
CA ALA A 191 -7.42 0.10 -22.76
C ALA A 191 -6.90 -0.01 -21.32
N GLY A 192 -7.33 0.87 -20.41
CA GLY A 192 -6.90 0.88 -19.00
C GLY A 192 -5.48 1.39 -18.81
N ARG A 193 -4.91 2.06 -19.83
CA ARG A 193 -3.56 2.65 -19.74
C ARG A 193 -3.62 3.92 -18.93
N LEU A 194 -2.66 4.09 -18.02
CA LEU A 194 -2.61 5.25 -17.11
C LEU A 194 -2.21 6.52 -17.86
N TYR A 195 -2.85 7.64 -17.53
CA TYR A 195 -2.48 8.97 -18.04
C TYR A 195 -1.93 9.90 -16.97
N TYR A 196 -1.25 10.97 -17.41
CA TYR A 196 -0.35 11.76 -16.57
C TYR A 196 -1.13 12.45 -15.42
N PRO A 197 -0.54 12.50 -14.21
CA PRO A 197 0.82 12.07 -13.87
C PRO A 197 1.04 10.59 -13.56
N GLY A 198 0.38 9.66 -14.24
CA GLY A 198 0.88 8.29 -14.39
C GLY A 198 1.19 7.62 -13.05
N LEU A 199 2.45 7.22 -12.81
CA LEU A 199 2.90 6.63 -11.55
C LEU A 199 3.34 7.67 -10.50
N GLU A 200 3.64 8.91 -10.89
CA GLU A 200 4.24 9.95 -10.04
C GLU A 200 3.20 10.87 -9.37
N SER A 201 1.99 10.96 -9.91
CA SER A 201 0.88 11.61 -9.20
C SER A 201 0.27 10.71 -8.14
N ALA A 202 -0.04 11.34 -7.01
CA ALA A 202 -0.96 10.76 -6.06
C ALA A 202 -2.28 10.39 -6.76
N PRO A 203 -2.81 9.17 -6.56
CA PRO A 203 -4.13 8.82 -7.04
C PRO A 203 -5.19 9.69 -6.37
N VAL A 204 -6.33 9.87 -7.04
CA VAL A 204 -7.52 10.42 -6.40
C VAL A 204 -8.04 9.39 -5.39
N CYS A 205 -8.32 9.79 -4.17
CA CYS A 205 -8.80 8.88 -3.12
C CYS A 205 -10.24 9.19 -2.68
N CYS A 206 -10.80 8.22 -1.98
CA CYS A 206 -11.95 8.40 -1.12
C CYS A 206 -11.68 7.63 0.18
N THR A 207 -11.51 8.35 1.28
CA THR A 207 -11.36 7.78 2.62
C THR A 207 -12.62 8.03 3.44
N ILE A 208 -13.18 6.97 4.02
CA ILE A 208 -14.32 7.04 4.95
C ILE A 208 -14.00 6.35 6.27
N PHE A 209 -14.70 6.74 7.33
CA PHE A 209 -14.73 6.02 8.60
C PHE A 209 -16.08 5.32 8.76
N THR A 210 -16.05 3.99 8.62
CA THR A 210 -17.25 3.17 8.77
C THR A 210 -17.61 3.03 10.24
N VAL A 211 -18.85 3.37 10.60
CA VAL A 211 -19.39 3.26 11.96
C VAL A 211 -20.63 2.36 11.97
N TYR A 212 -21.08 1.92 13.15
CA TYR A 212 -22.28 1.08 13.26
C TYR A 212 -23.54 1.85 12.84
N GLU A 213 -23.72 3.07 13.36
CA GLU A 213 -24.83 3.98 13.11
C GLU A 213 -24.30 5.43 13.13
N LEU A 214 -25.01 6.35 12.46
CA LEU A 214 -24.63 7.76 12.31
C LEU A 214 -25.08 8.62 13.49
#